data_AF-A0A7W6FU15-F1
#
_entry.id   AF-A0A7W6FU15-F1
#
_cell.length_a   1.000
_cell.length_b   1.000
_cell.length_c   1.000
_cell.angle_alpha   90.00
_cell.angle_beta   90.00
_cell.angle_gamma   90.00
#
_symmetry.space_group_name_H-M   'P 1'
#
loop_
_entity.id
_entity.type
_entity.pdbx_description
1 polymer ?
#
loop_
_entity_poly.entity_id
_entity_poly.type
_entity_poly.pdbx_seq_one_letter_code
_entity_poly.pdbx_strand_id
1 'polypeptide(L)'
;MARFELLDGDFGTALGVAAPMGETLFAMGLRYASGRDGETDIVSAHMYFNLADQMGAEEASVHRQDVAAMMTKAEIGRALRLAREWLARN
;
A
#
# COMPACT_ATOMS: atom_id res chain seq x y z
N MET A 1 21.57 4.59 5.71
CA MET A 1 20.20 4.16 6.08
C MET A 1 19.25 4.88 5.16
N ALA A 2 18.68 4.17 4.18
CA ALA A 2 17.87 4.77 3.13
C ALA A 2 16.59 5.35 3.75
N ARG A 3 16.52 6.68 3.77
CA ARG A 3 15.33 7.46 4.09
C ARG A 3 14.30 7.07 3.03
N PHE A 4 13.26 6.36 3.44
CA PHE A 4 12.09 6.07 2.61
C PHE A 4 11.39 7.41 2.41
N GLU A 5 11.78 8.14 1.37
CA GLU A 5 11.18 9.41 0.98
C GLU A 5 9.75 9.13 0.54
N LEU A 6 8.86 9.35 1.49
CA LEU A 6 7.43 9.40 1.37
C LEU A 6 7.07 10.60 0.49
N LEU A 7 7.36 10.53 -0.80
CA LEU A 7 6.95 11.52 -1.78
C LEU A 7 5.43 11.43 -1.96
N ASP A 8 4.73 12.30 -1.22
CA ASP A 8 3.74 13.27 -1.71
C ASP A 8 3.11 12.92 -3.07
N GLY A 9 2.40 11.79 -3.11
CA GLY A 9 1.52 11.42 -4.21
C GLY A 9 0.11 11.87 -3.88
N ASP A 10 -0.14 13.17 -4.03
CA ASP A 10 -1.43 13.81 -3.84
C ASP A 10 -2.45 13.31 -4.89
N PHE A 11 -3.10 12.17 -4.61
CA PHE A 11 -4.30 11.70 -5.34
C PHE A 11 -5.59 11.99 -4.59
N GLY A 12 -5.50 12.43 -3.32
CA GLY A 12 -6.66 12.71 -2.47
C GLY A 12 -7.33 14.07 -2.74
N THR A 13 -6.70 14.97 -3.49
CA THR A 13 -7.20 16.34 -3.71
C THR A 13 -7.93 16.55 -5.04
N ALA A 14 -8.02 15.55 -5.92
CA ALA A 14 -8.60 15.72 -7.27
C ALA A 14 -10.08 16.20 -7.25
N LEU A 15 -10.78 16.10 -6.11
CA LEU A 15 -12.17 16.58 -5.93
C LEU A 15 -12.37 17.52 -4.73
N GLY A 16 -11.30 17.99 -4.07
CA GLY A 16 -11.42 18.90 -2.91
C GLY A 16 -12.09 18.30 -1.66
N VAL A 17 -12.31 16.98 -1.64
CA VAL A 17 -12.79 16.22 -0.48
C VAL A 17 -11.67 15.24 -0.11
N ALA A 18 -11.24 15.23 1.16
CA ALA A 18 -10.27 14.25 1.60
C ALA A 18 -10.80 12.83 1.31
N ALA A 19 -10.13 12.10 0.41
CA ALA A 19 -10.49 10.73 0.11
C ALA A 19 -10.48 9.89 1.41
N PRO A 20 -11.41 8.94 1.59
CA PRO A 20 -11.37 7.99 2.67
C PRO A 20 -9.97 7.36 2.79
N MET A 21 -9.50 7.13 4.02
CA MET A 21 -8.16 6.60 4.26
C MET A 21 -7.92 5.27 3.51
N GLY A 22 -8.94 4.40 3.43
CA GLY A 22 -8.88 3.16 2.65
C GLY A 22 -8.57 3.38 1.17
N GLU A 23 -9.26 4.33 0.52
CA GLU A 23 -9.01 4.66 -0.90
C GLU A 23 -7.62 5.27 -1.11
N THR A 24 -7.17 6.11 -0.18
CA THR A 24 -5.82 6.70 -0.23
C THR A 24 -4.74 5.61 -0.14
N LEU A 25 -4.90 4.67 0.79
CA LEU A 25 -3.99 3.54 0.93
C LEU A 25 -4.05 2.60 -0.27
N PHE A 26 -5.23 2.43 -0.88
CA PHE A 26 -5.39 1.64 -2.08
C PHE A 26 -4.59 2.24 -3.26
N ALA A 27 -4.70 3.54 -3.48
CA ALA A 27 -3.94 4.25 -4.51
C ALA A 27 -2.42 4.12 -4.29
N MET A 28 -1.96 4.18 -3.04
CA MET A 28 -0.57 3.90 -2.68
C MET A 28 -0.15 2.48 -3.10
N GLY A 29 -0.97 1.48 -2.78
CA GLY A 29 -0.71 0.09 -3.19
C GLY A 29 -0.54 -0.06 -4.71
N LEU A 30 -1.42 0.56 -5.50
CA LEU A 30 -1.34 0.56 -6.96
C LEU A 30 -0.06 1.23 -7.49
N ARG A 31 0.38 2.32 -6.85
CA ARG A 31 1.63 3.01 -7.21
C ARG A 31 2.84 2.10 -7.05
N TYR A 32 2.95 1.41 -5.90
CA TYR A 32 4.05 0.48 -5.66
C TYR A 32 3.99 -0.77 -6.54
N ALA A 33 2.78 -1.26 -6.86
CA ALA A 33 2.58 -2.41 -7.73
C ALA A 33 2.90 -2.12 -9.21
N SER A 34 2.65 -0.89 -9.68
CA SER A 34 2.82 -0.51 -11.09
C SER A 34 4.25 -0.13 -11.47
N GLY A 35 5.15 0.10 -10.50
CA GLY A 35 6.53 0.51 -10.78
C GLY A 35 6.65 1.82 -11.55
N ARG A 36 5.61 2.67 -11.52
CA ARG A 36 5.53 3.88 -12.35
C ARG A 36 6.66 4.88 -12.09
N ASP A 37 7.29 4.78 -10.92
CA ASP A 37 8.39 5.65 -10.46
C ASP A 37 9.71 4.88 -10.21
N GLY A 38 9.85 3.63 -10.66
CA GLY A 38 11.05 2.81 -10.42
C GLY A 38 10.81 1.30 -10.44
N GLU A 39 11.63 0.53 -9.71
CA GLU A 39 11.38 -0.91 -9.53
C GLU A 39 10.10 -1.15 -8.73
N THR A 40 9.31 -2.15 -9.15
CA THR A 40 8.12 -2.58 -8.44
C THR A 40 8.48 -3.07 -7.04
N ASP A 41 7.85 -2.50 -6.01
CA ASP A 41 7.97 -2.97 -4.63
C ASP A 41 6.69 -3.70 -4.22
N ILE A 42 6.66 -5.00 -4.50
CA ILE A 42 5.53 -5.87 -4.17
C ILE A 42 5.32 -6.02 -2.65
N VAL A 43 6.35 -5.80 -1.82
CA VAL A 43 6.22 -5.86 -0.35
C VAL A 43 5.46 -4.65 0.15
N SER A 44 5.84 -3.45 -0.31
CA SER A 44 5.12 -2.21 0.02
C SER A 44 3.71 -2.23 -0.56
N ALA A 45 3.53 -2.69 -1.80
CA ALA A 45 2.20 -2.81 -2.41
C ALA A 45 1.26 -3.70 -1.58
N HIS A 46 1.70 -4.90 -1.20
CA HIS A 46 0.91 -5.80 -0.36
C HIS A 46 0.59 -5.17 1.01
N MET A 47 1.54 -4.47 1.63
CA MET A 47 1.33 -3.76 2.89
C MET A 47 0.18 -2.75 2.78
N TYR A 48 0.22 -1.89 1.75
CA TYR A 48 -0.80 -0.86 1.53
C TYR A 48 -2.16 -1.46 1.21
N PHE A 49 -2.23 -2.50 0.38
CA PHE A 49 -3.51 -3.19 0.11
C PHE A 49 -4.09 -3.85 1.36
N ASN A 50 -3.25 -4.42 2.24
CA ASN A 50 -3.71 -4.96 3.52
C ASN A 50 -4.32 -3.86 4.42
N LEU A 51 -3.69 -2.70 4.50
CA LEU A 51 -4.21 -1.58 5.29
C LEU A 51 -5.48 -0.98 4.66
N ALA A 52 -5.52 -0.86 3.33
CA ALA A 52 -6.67 -0.36 2.59
C ALA A 52 -7.91 -1.24 2.80
N ASP A 53 -7.75 -2.57 2.71
CA ASP A 53 -8.80 -3.57 2.98
C ASP A 53 -9.35 -3.39 4.41
N GLN A 54 -8.45 -3.27 5.39
CA GLN A 54 -8.83 -3.03 6.80
C GLN A 54 -9.51 -1.67 7.03
N MET A 55 -9.31 -0.70 6.15
CA MET A 55 -9.86 0.66 6.24
C MET A 55 -11.06 0.90 5.29
N GLY A 56 -11.64 -0.18 4.75
CA GLY A 56 -12.91 -0.14 4.03
C GLY A 56 -12.81 -0.07 2.50
N ALA A 57 -11.62 -0.22 1.92
CA ALA A 57 -11.48 -0.37 0.46
C ALA A 57 -11.59 -1.85 0.06
N GLU A 58 -12.81 -2.31 -0.21
CA GLU A 58 -13.13 -3.73 -0.47
C GLU A 58 -12.33 -4.32 -1.65
N GLU A 59 -12.08 -3.51 -2.68
CA GLU A 59 -11.28 -3.90 -3.87
C GLU A 59 -9.82 -4.23 -3.53
N ALA A 60 -9.30 -3.69 -2.41
CA ALA A 60 -7.92 -3.93 -1.98
C ALA A 60 -7.67 -5.41 -1.64
N SER A 61 -8.71 -6.14 -1.22
CA SER A 61 -8.59 -7.58 -0.91
C SER A 61 -8.16 -8.42 -2.11
N VAL A 62 -8.67 -8.09 -3.31
CA VAL A 62 -8.34 -8.78 -4.57
C VAL A 62 -6.90 -8.48 -4.96
N HIS A 63 -6.53 -7.19 -4.99
CA HIS A 63 -5.17 -6.78 -5.32
C HIS A 63 -4.13 -7.32 -4.32
N ARG A 64 -4.47 -7.41 -3.03
CA ARG A 64 -3.64 -8.02 -2.01
C ARG A 64 -3.34 -9.50 -2.32
N GLN A 65 -4.35 -10.25 -2.78
CA GLN A 65 -4.19 -11.66 -3.13
C GLN A 65 -3.34 -11.84 -4.39
N ASP A 66 -3.57 -11.02 -5.41
CA ASP A 66 -2.77 -11.07 -6.65
C ASP A 66 -1.29 -10.79 -6.38
N VAL A 67 -1.00 -9.75 -5.59
CA VAL A 67 0.38 -9.44 -5.21
C VAL A 67 0.97 -10.53 -4.31
N ALA A 68 0.20 -11.08 -3.37
CA ALA A 68 0.67 -12.17 -2.51
C ALA A 68 1.07 -13.43 -3.31
N ALA A 69 0.42 -13.70 -4.44
CA ALA A 69 0.76 -14.81 -5.32
C ALA A 69 2.15 -14.68 -5.97
N MET A 70 2.69 -13.46 -6.04
CA MET A 70 4.03 -13.15 -6.56
C MET A 70 5.12 -13.12 -5.47
N MET A 71 4.74 -13.28 -4.19
CA MET A 71 5.62 -13.09 -3.05
C MET A 71 6.02 -14.41 -2.40
N THR A 72 7.22 -14.44 -1.83
CA THR A 72 7.62 -15.48 -0.89
C THR A 72 6.93 -15.31 0.46
N LYS A 73 6.86 -16.40 1.25
CA LYS A 73 6.35 -16.33 2.64
C LYS A 73 7.11 -15.31 3.50
N ALA A 74 8.42 -15.18 3.28
CA ALA A 74 9.25 -14.21 3.99
C ALA A 74 8.85 -12.77 3.64
N GLU A 75 8.58 -12.49 2.38
CA GLU A 75 8.09 -11.18 1.91
C GLU A 75 6.72 -10.83 2.46
N ILE A 76 5.78 -11.79 2.47
CA ILE A 76 4.46 -11.59 3.09
C ILE A 76 4.62 -11.27 4.58
N GLY A 77 5.48 -12.01 5.29
CA GLY A 77 5.79 -11.72 6.69
C GLY A 77 6.38 -10.33 6.91
N ARG A 78 7.25 -9.86 5.99
CA ARG A 78 7.77 -8.49 6.02
C ARG A 78 6.66 -7.45 5.79
N ALA A 79 5.82 -7.62 4.78
CA ALA A 79 4.73 -6.71 4.47
C ALA A 79 3.75 -6.56 5.64
N LEU A 80 3.37 -7.68 6.27
CA LEU A 80 2.46 -7.67 7.44
C LEU A 80 3.09 -7.00 8.66
N ARG A 81 4.40 -7.17 8.87
CA ARG A 81 5.12 -6.47 9.94
C ARG A 81 5.15 -4.96 9.69
N LEU A 82 5.46 -4.54 8.46
CA LEU A 82 5.44 -3.13 8.08
C LEU A 82 4.05 -2.52 8.25
N ALA A 83 2.99 -3.24 7.91
CA ALA A 83 1.60 -2.78 8.12
C ALA A 83 1.32 -2.51 9.61
N ARG A 84 1.75 -3.42 10.50
CA ARG A 84 1.62 -3.22 11.96
C ARG A 84 2.45 -2.04 12.45
N GLU A 85 3.68 -1.89 11.95
CA GLU A 85 4.55 -0.76 12.31
C GLU A 85 3.95 0.57 11.83
N TRP A 86 3.30 0.59 10.67
CA TRP A 86 2.59 1.76 10.15
C TRP A 86 1.41 2.14 11.06
N LEU A 87 0.56 1.18 11.44
CA LEU A 87 -0.56 1.40 12.37
C LEU A 87 -0.12 1.83 13.77
N ALA A 88 1.10 1.49 14.19
CA ALA A 88 1.63 1.93 15.47
C ALA A 88 2.16 3.38 15.45
N ARG A 89 2.39 3.94 14.25
CA ARG A 89 2.97 5.27 14.05
C ARG A 89 1.95 6.33 13.60
N ASN A 90 0.78 5.90 13.12
CA ASN A 90 -0.30 6.74 12.60
C ASN A 90 -1.56 6.52 13.46
#